data_AF-A0ABD5F163-F1
#
_entry.id   AF-A0ABD5F163-F1
#
_cell.length_a   1.000
_cell.length_b   1.000
_cell.length_c   1.000
_cell.angle_alpha   90.00
_cell.angle_beta   90.00
_cell.angle_gamma   90.00
#
_symmetry.space_group_name_H-M   'P 1'
#
loop_
_entity.id
_entity.type
_entity.pdbx_description
1 polymer ?
#
loop_
_entity_poly.entity_id
_entity_poly.type
_entity_poly.pdbx_seq_one_letter_code
_entity_poly.pdbx_strand_id
1 'polypeptide(L)'
;NYPPVNAIPSAGWFELGDAITAAGRDRSTHVVILRAEGRGFNAGVDIKEMQNTEGFTALIDANRGCYHAIKSVYECEVPVVAAVNGFCVGGGIGLVGNADVIVASDDAKFGLPEVERGALGAATHLSRLVPQHLMRRLFFTAATVPAETLHH
;
A
#
# COMPACT_ATOMS: atom_id res chain seq x y z
N ASN A 1 -4.87 0.24 12.39
CA ASN A 1 -5.76 -0.93 12.23
C ASN A 1 -7.15 -0.40 11.94
N TYR A 2 -7.66 -0.62 10.72
CA TYR A 2 -8.92 -0.02 10.24
C TYR A 2 -9.86 -1.11 9.71
N PRO A 3 -10.45 -1.92 10.60
CA PRO A 3 -11.30 -3.05 10.19
C PRO A 3 -12.54 -2.58 9.41
N PRO A 4 -13.10 -3.43 8.52
CA PRO A 4 -12.73 -4.83 8.29
C PRO A 4 -11.67 -5.06 7.20
N VAL A 5 -11.33 -4.01 6.44
CA VAL A 5 -10.54 -4.13 5.18
C VAL A 5 -9.26 -3.30 5.16
N ASN A 6 -8.93 -2.62 6.25
CA ASN A 6 -7.77 -1.73 6.34
C ASN A 6 -7.77 -0.66 5.24
N ALA A 7 -8.92 -0.01 5.03
CA ALA A 7 -9.00 1.24 4.28
C ALA A 7 -8.54 2.37 5.23
N ILE A 8 -7.49 3.09 4.86
CA ILE A 8 -6.83 4.03 5.77
C ILE A 8 -7.29 5.46 5.44
N PRO A 9 -7.83 6.21 6.43
CA PRO A 9 -8.17 7.63 6.25
C PRO A 9 -6.89 8.47 6.16
N SER A 10 -7.01 9.71 5.69
CA SER A 10 -5.89 10.60 5.38
C SER A 10 -4.91 10.74 6.55
N ALA A 11 -5.41 10.98 7.77
CA ALA A 11 -4.58 11.08 8.97
C ALA A 11 -3.83 9.78 9.27
N GLY A 12 -4.48 8.62 9.09
CA GLY A 12 -3.88 7.31 9.36
C GLY A 12 -2.70 6.99 8.44
N TRP A 13 -2.66 7.55 7.23
CA TRP A 13 -1.49 7.41 6.36
C TRP A 13 -0.29 8.21 6.87
N PHE A 14 -0.51 9.43 7.38
CA PHE A 14 0.56 10.21 8.00
C PHE A 14 1.10 9.51 9.25
N GLU A 15 0.21 9.07 10.14
CA GLU A 15 0.57 8.33 11.35
C GLU A 15 1.40 7.08 11.04
N LEU A 16 1.03 6.33 9.99
CA LEU A 16 1.79 5.16 9.55
C LEU A 16 3.21 5.56 9.10
N GLY A 17 3.34 6.61 8.29
CA GLY A 17 4.65 7.07 7.82
C GLY A 17 5.54 7.59 8.95
N ASP A 18 4.95 8.29 9.92
CA ASP A 18 5.65 8.76 11.10
C ASP A 18 6.14 7.60 11.98
N ALA A 19 5.30 6.57 12.17
CA ALA A 19 5.66 5.38 12.94
C ALA A 19 6.81 4.59 12.29
N ILE A 20 6.78 4.40 10.96
CA ILE A 20 7.86 3.73 10.22
C ILE A 20 9.16 4.53 10.33
N THR A 21 9.09 5.85 10.14
CA THR A 21 10.26 6.74 10.26
C THR A 21 10.87 6.69 11.67
N ALA A 22 10.03 6.75 12.70
CA ALA A 22 10.46 6.68 14.09
C ALA A 22 11.14 5.34 14.41
N ALA A 23 10.55 4.23 13.94
CA ALA A 23 11.11 2.89 14.13
C ALA A 23 12.47 2.74 13.42
N GLY A 24 12.60 3.24 12.18
CA GLY A 24 13.87 3.19 11.45
C GLY A 24 14.99 3.98 12.11
N ARG A 25 14.68 5.11 12.75
CA ARG A 25 15.66 5.95 13.46
C ARG A 25 16.07 5.43 14.83
N ASP A 26 15.31 4.51 15.40
CA ASP A 26 15.67 3.88 16.66
C ASP A 26 16.86 2.93 16.46
N ARG A 27 17.99 3.28 17.05
CA ARG A 27 19.24 2.49 16.96
C ARG A 27 19.14 1.08 17.54
N SER A 28 18.11 0.78 18.32
CA SER A 28 17.83 -0.56 18.83
C SER A 28 16.94 -1.40 17.89
N THR A 29 16.28 -0.76 16.93
CA THR A 29 15.53 -1.46 15.87
C THR A 29 16.49 -1.93 14.79
N HIS A 30 16.34 -3.17 14.35
CA HIS A 30 17.16 -3.75 13.28
C HIS A 30 16.36 -4.10 12.03
N VAL A 31 15.04 -4.26 12.16
CA VAL A 31 14.10 -4.59 11.07
C VAL A 31 12.74 -4.03 11.46
N VAL A 32 12.01 -3.49 10.48
CA VAL A 32 10.59 -3.12 10.62
C VAL A 32 9.73 -4.18 9.93
N ILE A 33 8.72 -4.70 10.64
CA ILE A 33 7.72 -5.59 10.05
C ILE A 33 6.42 -4.83 9.85
N LEU A 34 6.05 -4.60 8.59
CA LEU A 34 4.77 -4.01 8.22
C LEU A 34 3.76 -5.14 7.99
N ARG A 35 2.80 -5.28 8.91
CA ARG A 35 1.74 -6.30 8.84
C ARG A 35 0.37 -5.68 9.07
N ALA A 36 -0.67 -6.41 8.68
CA ALA A 36 -2.04 -6.07 9.01
C ALA A 36 -2.77 -7.25 9.66
N GLU A 37 -3.91 -6.96 10.28
CA GLU A 37 -4.86 -7.95 10.77
C GLU A 37 -6.21 -7.78 10.05
N GLY A 38 -7.04 -8.82 10.06
CA GLY A 38 -8.35 -8.82 9.41
C GLY A 38 -8.34 -9.48 8.03
N ARG A 39 -9.29 -9.08 7.17
CA ARG A 39 -9.58 -9.80 5.91
C ARG A 39 -8.54 -9.60 4.81
N GLY A 40 -7.70 -8.59 4.93
CA GLY A 40 -6.66 -8.30 3.96
C GLY A 40 -5.69 -7.25 4.47
N PHE A 41 -4.57 -7.13 3.78
CA PHE A 41 -3.49 -6.22 4.13
C PHE A 41 -3.94 -4.75 4.08
N ASN A 42 -4.44 -4.30 2.93
CA ASN A 42 -4.84 -2.91 2.73
C ASN A 42 -5.79 -2.74 1.54
N ALA A 43 -6.91 -2.04 1.75
CA ALA A 43 -7.89 -1.72 0.70
C ALA A 43 -7.63 -0.38 -0.01
N GLY A 44 -6.52 0.28 0.31
CA GLY A 44 -6.19 1.62 -0.15
C GLY A 44 -6.69 2.71 0.79
N VAL A 45 -6.97 3.86 0.20
CA VAL A 45 -7.49 5.05 0.89
C VAL A 45 -8.96 4.88 1.27
N ASP A 46 -9.40 5.52 2.35
CA ASP A 46 -10.80 5.50 2.74
C ASP A 46 -11.66 6.35 1.79
N ILE A 47 -12.31 5.69 0.83
CA ILE A 47 -13.21 6.34 -0.13
C ILE A 47 -14.40 7.00 0.59
N LYS A 48 -14.83 6.48 1.76
CA LYS A 48 -15.94 7.09 2.51
C LYS A 48 -15.54 8.43 3.10
N GLU A 49 -14.30 8.57 3.58
CA GLU A 49 -13.77 9.87 4.02
C GLU A 49 -13.84 10.89 2.88
N MET A 50 -13.43 10.50 1.67
CA MET A 50 -13.49 11.36 0.49
C MET A 50 -14.93 11.76 0.14
N GLN A 51 -15.86 10.80 0.13
CA GLN A 51 -17.26 11.06 -0.21
C GLN A 51 -17.98 11.95 0.81
N ASN A 52 -17.55 11.90 2.08
CA ASN A 52 -18.14 12.69 3.16
C ASN A 52 -17.50 14.07 3.34
N THR A 53 -16.43 14.38 2.59
CA THR A 53 -15.74 15.66 2.67
C THR A 53 -16.12 16.53 1.48
N GLU A 54 -16.58 17.76 1.73
CA GLU A 54 -16.86 18.70 0.66
C GLU A 54 -15.58 19.15 -0.07
N GLY A 55 -15.67 19.29 -1.39
CA GLY A 55 -14.53 19.67 -2.22
C GLY A 55 -13.51 18.54 -2.37
N PHE A 56 -12.22 18.90 -2.39
CA PHE A 56 -11.14 17.96 -2.74
C PHE A 56 -10.05 17.84 -1.67
N THR A 57 -10.25 18.42 -0.48
CA THR A 57 -9.25 18.42 0.59
C THR A 57 -8.89 17.02 1.04
N ALA A 58 -9.87 16.16 1.34
CA ALA A 58 -9.63 14.76 1.71
C ALA A 58 -8.90 13.97 0.62
N LEU A 59 -9.21 14.23 -0.66
CA LEU A 59 -8.48 13.59 -1.77
C LEU A 59 -7.02 14.04 -1.80
N ILE A 60 -6.76 15.34 -1.65
CA ILE A 60 -5.40 15.91 -1.64
C ILE A 60 -4.61 15.37 -0.45
N ASP A 61 -5.22 15.34 0.74
CA ASP A 61 -4.57 14.90 1.97
C ASP A 61 -4.34 13.38 1.98
N ALA A 62 -5.27 12.58 1.44
CA ALA A 62 -5.03 11.16 1.24
C ALA A 62 -3.85 10.90 0.30
N ASN A 63 -3.72 11.67 -0.79
CA ASN A 63 -2.57 11.53 -1.69
C ASN A 63 -1.25 11.94 -1.01
N ARG A 64 -1.24 13.03 -0.24
CA ARG A 64 -0.07 13.46 0.54
C ARG A 64 0.31 12.44 1.61
N GLY A 65 -0.68 11.90 2.32
CA GLY A 65 -0.50 10.86 3.33
C GLY A 65 0.06 9.57 2.72
N CYS A 66 -0.53 9.11 1.61
CA CYS A 66 -0.01 7.96 0.84
C CYS A 66 1.45 8.20 0.46
N TYR A 67 1.78 9.35 -0.12
CA TYR A 67 3.16 9.69 -0.46
C TYR A 67 4.08 9.63 0.76
N HIS A 68 3.68 10.22 1.88
CA HIS A 68 4.45 10.23 3.13
C HIS A 68 4.73 8.82 3.64
N ALA A 69 3.70 7.97 3.73
CA ALA A 69 3.84 6.59 4.18
C ALA A 69 4.70 5.75 3.22
N ILE A 70 4.44 5.84 1.91
CA ILE A 70 5.19 5.09 0.90
C ILE A 70 6.67 5.50 0.90
N LYS A 71 6.95 6.81 0.99
CA LYS A 71 8.30 7.34 1.11
C LYS A 71 9.00 6.82 2.37
N SER A 72 8.30 6.77 3.51
CA SER A 72 8.89 6.27 4.76
C SER A 72 9.33 4.81 4.69
N VAL A 73 8.63 3.96 3.91
CA VAL A 73 9.05 2.58 3.63
C VAL A 73 10.33 2.60 2.79
N TYR A 74 10.32 3.36 1.69
CA TYR A 74 11.45 3.42 0.76
C TYR A 74 12.74 4.00 1.38
N GLU A 75 12.61 4.97 2.30
CA GLU A 75 13.73 5.65 2.96
C GLU A 75 14.00 5.11 4.38
N CYS A 76 13.40 3.98 4.77
CA CYS A 76 13.61 3.41 6.10
C CYS A 76 15.09 3.09 6.31
N GLU A 77 15.65 3.50 7.45
CA GLU A 77 17.08 3.31 7.77
C GLU A 77 17.44 1.85 8.07
N VAL A 78 16.43 0.99 8.24
CA VAL A 78 16.56 -0.45 8.47
C VAL A 78 15.64 -1.22 7.52
N PRO A 79 15.93 -2.50 7.23
CA PRO A 79 15.12 -3.31 6.33
C PRO A 79 13.64 -3.35 6.72
N VAL A 80 12.75 -3.24 5.74
CA VAL A 80 11.30 -3.37 5.90
C VAL A 80 10.82 -4.67 5.29
N VAL A 81 10.18 -5.50 6.11
CA VAL A 81 9.51 -6.74 5.69
C VAL A 81 8.00 -6.51 5.68
N ALA A 82 7.37 -6.62 4.51
CA ALA A 82 5.92 -6.59 4.36
C ALA A 82 5.33 -8.00 4.50
N ALA A 83 4.49 -8.22 5.51
CA ALA A 83 3.72 -9.46 5.70
C ALA A 83 2.28 -9.26 5.20
N VAL A 84 1.98 -9.80 4.02
CA VAL A 84 0.77 -9.51 3.24
C VAL A 84 -0.22 -10.67 3.30
N ASN A 85 -1.42 -10.42 3.81
CA ASN A 85 -2.53 -11.37 3.81
C ASN A 85 -3.71 -10.91 2.94
N GLY A 86 -4.47 -11.84 2.35
CA GLY A 86 -5.76 -11.58 1.72
C GLY A 86 -5.73 -10.69 0.47
N PHE A 87 -5.81 -9.37 0.62
CA PHE A 87 -5.70 -8.44 -0.51
C PHE A 87 -4.80 -7.26 -0.19
N CYS A 88 -4.08 -6.80 -1.20
CA CYS A 88 -3.23 -5.62 -1.17
C CYS A 88 -3.53 -4.79 -2.42
N VAL A 89 -4.23 -3.67 -2.25
CA VAL A 89 -4.67 -2.85 -3.38
C VAL A 89 -4.36 -1.37 -3.20
N GLY A 90 -4.21 -0.69 -4.33
CA GLY A 90 -3.97 0.75 -4.39
C GLY A 90 -2.80 1.22 -3.54
N GLY A 91 -3.06 2.06 -2.52
CA GLY A 91 -2.03 2.53 -1.58
C GLY A 91 -1.24 1.39 -0.92
N GLY A 92 -1.85 0.23 -0.69
CA GLY A 92 -1.16 -0.96 -0.21
C GLY A 92 -0.05 -1.45 -1.14
N ILE A 93 -0.27 -1.41 -2.46
CA ILE A 93 0.76 -1.71 -3.47
C ILE A 93 1.89 -0.69 -3.39
N GLY A 94 1.57 0.57 -3.09
CA GLY A 94 2.55 1.59 -2.79
C GLY A 94 3.48 1.21 -1.64
N LEU A 95 2.92 0.75 -0.52
CA LEU A 95 3.71 0.31 0.64
C LEU A 95 4.55 -0.92 0.29
N VAL A 96 3.91 -1.99 -0.19
CA VAL A 96 4.54 -3.29 -0.43
C VAL A 96 5.58 -3.22 -1.55
N GLY A 97 5.32 -2.46 -2.61
CA GLY A 97 6.26 -2.29 -3.72
C GLY A 97 7.55 -1.56 -3.35
N ASN A 98 7.63 -0.93 -2.17
CA ASN A 98 8.85 -0.31 -1.67
C ASN A 98 9.47 -1.04 -0.48
N ALA A 99 8.86 -2.12 0.02
CA ALA A 99 9.48 -2.96 1.04
C ALA A 99 10.66 -3.75 0.47
N ASP A 100 11.64 -4.10 1.32
CA ASP A 100 12.83 -4.86 0.92
C ASP A 100 12.51 -6.34 0.72
N VAL A 101 11.63 -6.88 1.55
CA VAL A 101 11.18 -8.27 1.49
C VAL A 101 9.66 -8.32 1.62
N ILE A 102 9.04 -9.17 0.81
CA ILE A 102 7.60 -9.39 0.82
C ILE A 102 7.35 -10.86 1.13
N VAL A 103 6.61 -11.12 2.20
CA VAL A 103 6.09 -12.44 2.54
C VAL A 103 4.58 -12.38 2.38
N ALA A 104 4.06 -13.07 1.37
CA ALA A 104 2.64 -13.07 1.05
C ALA A 104 2.02 -14.42 1.38
N SER A 105 0.77 -14.43 1.85
CA SER A 105 -0.03 -15.65 1.96
C SER A 105 -0.43 -16.16 0.57
N ASP A 106 -0.65 -17.47 0.45
CA ASP A 106 -1.04 -18.09 -0.83
C ASP A 106 -2.36 -17.54 -1.40
N ASP A 107 -3.24 -17.04 -0.52
CA ASP A 107 -4.52 -16.44 -0.90
C ASP A 107 -4.41 -14.93 -1.21
N ALA A 108 -3.23 -14.33 -1.08
CA ALA A 108 -3.04 -12.89 -1.28
C ALA A 108 -3.21 -12.50 -2.75
N LYS A 109 -3.95 -11.42 -2.98
CA LYS A 109 -4.17 -10.79 -4.30
C LYS A 109 -3.69 -9.36 -4.32
N PHE A 110 -3.07 -8.98 -5.42
CA PHE A 110 -2.45 -7.67 -5.62
C PHE A 110 -3.11 -6.95 -6.81
N GLY A 111 -3.36 -5.65 -6.73
CA GLY A 111 -3.93 -4.92 -7.86
C GLY A 111 -4.14 -3.42 -7.63
N LEU A 112 -4.46 -2.72 -8.72
CA LEU A 112 -4.70 -1.28 -8.73
C LEU A 112 -6.10 -0.99 -9.33
N PRO A 113 -7.17 -0.99 -8.51
CA PRO A 113 -8.54 -0.79 -8.98
C PRO A 113 -8.89 0.69 -9.26
N GLU A 114 -7.96 1.63 -9.08
CA GLU A 114 -8.21 3.07 -9.12
C GLU A 114 -8.84 3.56 -10.44
N VAL A 115 -8.52 2.92 -11.56
CA VAL A 115 -9.05 3.31 -12.88
C VAL A 115 -10.57 3.12 -12.96
N GLU A 116 -11.15 2.17 -12.22
CA GLU A 116 -12.61 1.99 -12.11
C GLU A 116 -13.29 3.18 -11.41
N ARG A 117 -12.52 3.97 -10.67
CA ARG A 117 -12.95 5.17 -9.94
C ARG A 117 -12.50 6.46 -10.59
N GLY A 118 -11.96 6.41 -11.82
CA GLY A 118 -11.45 7.58 -12.52
C GLY A 118 -10.16 8.16 -11.94
N ALA A 119 -9.42 7.36 -11.16
CA ALA A 119 -8.15 7.75 -10.56
C ALA A 119 -7.00 6.89 -11.11
N LEU A 120 -5.77 7.37 -10.94
CA LEU A 120 -4.55 6.65 -11.31
C LEU A 120 -3.52 6.85 -10.19
N GLY A 121 -2.85 5.77 -9.79
CA GLY A 121 -1.87 5.80 -8.72
C GLY A 121 -1.03 4.52 -8.66
N ALA A 122 0.10 4.58 -7.96
CA ALA A 122 0.95 3.43 -7.60
C ALA A 122 1.46 2.49 -8.73
N ALA A 123 1.27 2.82 -10.01
CA ALA A 123 1.76 2.02 -11.13
C ALA A 123 3.29 1.80 -11.08
N THR A 124 4.05 2.82 -10.67
CA THR A 124 5.50 2.76 -10.48
C THR A 124 5.93 1.82 -9.36
N HIS A 125 5.06 1.59 -8.37
CA HIS A 125 5.29 0.65 -7.29
C HIS A 125 4.92 -0.77 -7.72
N LEU A 126 3.82 -0.93 -8.46
CA LEU A 126 3.45 -2.23 -9.05
C LEU A 126 4.52 -2.73 -10.04
N SER A 127 5.17 -1.85 -10.80
CA SER A 127 6.26 -2.25 -11.71
C SER A 127 7.51 -2.78 -10.99
N ARG A 128 7.61 -2.64 -9.68
CA ARG A 128 8.66 -3.28 -8.86
C ARG A 128 8.31 -4.72 -8.48
N LEU A 129 7.05 -5.13 -8.68
CA LEU A 129 6.51 -6.44 -8.32
C LEU A 129 6.31 -7.36 -9.53
N VAL A 130 6.02 -6.80 -10.71
CA VAL A 130 5.76 -7.57 -11.93
C VAL A 130 6.47 -7.00 -13.16
N PRO A 131 6.73 -7.81 -14.21
CA PRO A 131 7.24 -7.31 -15.47
C PRO A 131 6.35 -6.23 -16.10
N GLN A 132 6.98 -5.30 -16.82
CA GLN A 132 6.33 -4.08 -17.32
C GLN A 132 5.04 -4.31 -18.13
N HIS A 133 4.99 -5.33 -18.97
CA HIS A 133 3.78 -5.62 -19.76
C HIS A 133 2.64 -6.18 -18.91
N LEU A 134 2.95 -6.98 -17.88
CA LEU A 134 1.96 -7.44 -16.91
C LEU A 134 1.45 -6.26 -16.08
N MET A 135 2.34 -5.40 -15.57
CA MET A 135 1.96 -4.17 -14.85
C MET A 135 0.96 -3.35 -15.66
N ARG A 136 1.27 -3.05 -16.94
CA ARG A 136 0.38 -2.25 -17.81
C ARG A 136 -0.98 -2.90 -17.99
N ARG A 137 -1.03 -4.21 -18.20
CA ARG A 137 -2.31 -4.95 -18.30
C ARG A 137 -3.12 -4.78 -17.02
N LEU A 138 -2.53 -5.12 -15.87
CA LEU A 138 -3.21 -5.03 -14.57
C LEU A 138 -3.72 -3.60 -14.31
N PHE A 139 -2.89 -2.60 -14.60
CA PHE A 139 -3.21 -1.19 -14.39
C PHE A 139 -4.34 -0.69 -15.30
N PHE A 140 -4.34 -1.03 -16.59
CA PHE A 140 -5.39 -0.58 -17.51
C PHE A 140 -6.71 -1.36 -17.39
N THR A 141 -6.66 -2.61 -16.91
CA THR A 141 -7.87 -3.45 -16.79
C THR A 141 -8.39 -3.57 -15.37
N ALA A 142 -7.78 -2.89 -14.38
CA ALA A 142 -8.07 -3.04 -12.95
C ALA A 142 -8.01 -4.50 -12.43
N ALA A 143 -7.34 -5.39 -13.17
CA ALA A 143 -7.30 -6.80 -12.81
C ALA A 143 -6.36 -7.02 -11.63
N THR A 144 -6.68 -8.04 -10.82
CA THR A 144 -5.79 -8.49 -9.74
C THR A 144 -4.90 -9.64 -10.20
N VAL A 145 -3.79 -9.82 -9.51
CA VAL A 145 -2.83 -10.91 -9.71
C VAL A 145 -2.62 -11.67 -8.38
N PRO A 146 -2.61 -13.02 -8.37
CA PRO A 146 -2.34 -13.78 -7.15
C PRO A 146 -0.86 -13.74 -6.76
N ALA A 147 -0.57 -13.98 -5.48
CA ALA A 147 0.80 -14.02 -4.93
C ALA A 147 1.73 -14.98 -5.70
N GLU A 148 1.22 -16.14 -6.10
CA GLU A 148 1.97 -17.14 -6.87
C GLU A 148 2.61 -16.55 -8.14
N THR A 149 1.93 -15.63 -8.83
CA THR A 149 2.48 -15.00 -10.05
C THR A 149 3.62 -14.03 -9.75
N LEU A 150 3.71 -13.51 -8.51
CA LEU A 150 4.77 -12.60 -8.07
C LEU A 150 6.03 -13.35 -7.60
N HIS A 151 5.89 -14.63 -7.29
CA HIS A 151 6.99 -15.47 -6.82
C HIS A 151 7.81 -15.96 -8.02
N HIS A 152 8.89 -15.24 -8.34
CA HIS A 152 9.82 -15.56 -9.41
C HIS A 152 11.14 -16.14 -8.88
#